data_AF-A0A090T7D5-F1
#
_entry.id   AF-A0A090T7D5-F1
#
_cell.length_a   1.000
_cell.length_b   1.000
_cell.length_c   1.000
_cell.angle_alpha   90.00
_cell.angle_beta   90.00
_cell.angle_gamma   90.00
#
_symmetry.space_group_name_H-M   'P 1'
#
loop_
_entity.id
_entity.type
_entity.pdbx_description
1 polymer ?
#
loop_
_entity_poly.entity_id
_entity_poly.type
_entity_poly.pdbx_seq_one_letter_code
_entity_poly.pdbx_strand_id
1 'polypeptide(L)'
;MKIHPLFLPIAMSVSISSAFATGVPVTAISVEEGVYQPSVVLTGKLEAQEHARLVARVSGYLHQQFYSDGAYVKKGDVLFQIDETPYKLASSLR
;
A
#
# COMPACT_ATOMS: atom_id res chain seq x y z
N MET A 1 -72.60 -54.01 31.55
CA MET A 1 -73.44 -53.54 32.67
C MET A 1 -72.99 -54.25 33.95
N LYS A 2 -72.14 -53.58 34.75
CA LYS A 2 -71.76 -53.80 36.17
C LYS A 2 -70.47 -52.95 36.42
N ILE A 3 -70.64 -51.66 36.75
CA ILE A 3 -70.38 -50.98 38.05
C ILE A 3 -68.88 -50.78 38.42
N HIS A 4 -68.43 -49.52 38.32
CA HIS A 4 -67.21 -48.91 38.94
C HIS A 4 -67.31 -48.93 40.48
N PRO A 5 -66.26 -48.73 41.33
CA PRO A 5 -65.30 -47.60 41.20
C PRO A 5 -63.90 -47.69 41.92
N LEU A 6 -63.11 -46.62 41.75
CA LEU A 6 -62.26 -45.97 42.77
C LEU A 6 -61.00 -46.70 43.32
N PHE A 7 -59.80 -46.29 42.90
CA PHE A 7 -58.67 -46.04 43.83
C PHE A 7 -57.53 -45.23 43.15
N LEU A 8 -57.46 -43.93 43.49
CA LEU A 8 -56.26 -43.07 43.51
C LEU A 8 -55.62 -43.31 44.90
N PRO A 9 -54.28 -43.37 45.13
CA PRO A 9 -53.32 -42.27 44.91
C PRO A 9 -51.90 -42.77 44.52
N ILE A 10 -50.89 -41.98 44.16
CA ILE A 10 -50.11 -41.05 45.00
C ILE A 10 -49.17 -40.33 44.04
N ALA A 11 -49.20 -39.00 44.07
CA ALA A 11 -48.18 -38.16 43.46
C ALA A 11 -46.88 -38.30 44.27
N MET A 12 -45.87 -38.91 43.67
CA MET A 12 -44.52 -38.94 44.22
C MET A 12 -43.76 -37.74 43.63
N SER A 13 -43.88 -36.58 44.28
CA SER A 13 -43.06 -35.40 43.96
C SER A 13 -41.62 -35.70 44.32
N VAL A 14 -40.80 -35.96 43.31
CA VAL A 14 -39.34 -35.94 43.45
C VAL A 14 -38.90 -34.47 43.32
N SER A 15 -38.60 -33.86 44.46
CA SER A 15 -37.91 -32.57 44.51
C SER A 15 -36.45 -32.79 44.11
N ILE A 16 -36.08 -32.38 42.89
CA ILE A 16 -34.68 -32.27 42.50
C ILE A 16 -34.15 -30.96 43.07
N SER A 17 -33.31 -31.06 44.11
CA SER A 17 -32.55 -29.93 44.63
C SER A 17 -31.34 -29.69 43.74
N SER A 18 -31.34 -28.59 42.97
CA SER A 18 -30.17 -28.14 42.21
C SER A 18 -29.28 -27.28 43.09
N ALA A 19 -28.13 -27.80 43.50
CA ALA A 19 -27.08 -27.00 44.13
C ALA A 19 -26.34 -26.16 43.08
N PHE A 20 -26.40 -24.84 43.20
CA PHE A 20 -25.62 -23.92 42.38
C PHE A 20 -24.24 -23.69 43.02
N ALA A 21 -23.18 -24.05 42.32
CA ALA A 21 -21.80 -23.79 42.72
C ALA A 21 -21.46 -22.29 42.53
N THR A 22 -20.99 -21.63 43.59
CA THR A 22 -20.52 -20.22 43.54
C THR A 22 -19.10 -20.17 42.98
N GLY A 23 -18.98 -20.15 41.65
CA GLY A 23 -17.72 -19.90 40.95
C GLY A 23 -17.38 -18.41 40.90
N VAL A 24 -16.09 -18.08 40.98
CA VAL A 24 -15.55 -16.72 40.77
C VAL A 24 -16.08 -16.18 39.43
N PRO A 25 -16.62 -14.95 39.37
CA PRO A 25 -17.19 -14.43 38.13
C PRO A 25 -16.07 -14.26 37.09
N VAL A 26 -16.19 -14.99 35.99
CA VAL A 26 -15.35 -14.84 34.81
C VAL A 26 -16.18 -14.18 33.71
N THR A 27 -15.64 -13.11 33.13
CA THR A 27 -16.28 -12.43 32.00
C THR A 27 -15.80 -13.08 30.72
N ALA A 28 -16.70 -13.79 30.03
CA ALA A 28 -16.45 -14.28 28.68
C ALA A 28 -17.04 -13.31 27.65
N ILE A 29 -16.27 -13.02 26.60
CA ILE A 29 -16.77 -12.34 25.41
C ILE A 29 -16.88 -13.36 24.27
N SER A 30 -17.98 -13.33 23.53
CA SER A 30 -18.17 -14.18 22.35
C SER A 30 -17.48 -13.52 21.15
N VAL A 31 -16.76 -14.31 20.35
CA VAL A 31 -15.98 -13.83 19.20
C VAL A 31 -16.86 -13.88 17.96
N GLU A 32 -17.05 -12.73 17.30
CA GLU A 32 -17.67 -12.63 15.98
C GLU A 32 -16.56 -12.53 14.91
N GLU A 33 -16.60 -13.41 13.91
CA GLU A 33 -15.65 -13.39 12.80
C GLU A 33 -15.94 -12.20 11.88
N GLY A 34 -14.96 -11.31 11.73
CA GLY A 34 -15.05 -10.12 10.88
C GLY A 34 -13.86 -10.03 9.91
N VAL A 35 -14.09 -9.41 8.76
CA VAL A 35 -13.03 -9.16 7.77
C VAL A 35 -12.11 -8.05 8.28
N TYR A 36 -10.86 -8.39 8.60
CA TYR A 36 -9.85 -7.44 9.04
C TYR A 36 -8.98 -6.98 7.87
N GLN A 37 -8.98 -5.68 7.59
CA GLN A 37 -8.14 -5.07 6.56
C GLN A 37 -7.14 -4.11 7.22
N PRO A 38 -5.87 -4.52 7.43
CA PRO A 38 -4.87 -3.64 8.00
C PRO A 38 -4.53 -2.53 7.01
N SER A 39 -4.63 -1.28 7.47
CA SER A 39 -4.11 -0.12 6.73
C SER A 39 -2.63 0.06 7.03
N VAL A 40 -1.79 0.20 5.99
CA VAL A 40 -0.37 0.51 6.14
C VAL A 40 -0.11 1.89 5.55
N VAL A 41 0.57 2.75 6.31
CA VAL A 41 1.00 4.07 5.84
C VAL A 41 2.46 3.97 5.43
N LEU A 42 2.74 4.27 4.16
CA LEU A 42 4.08 4.25 3.59
C LEU A 42 4.44 5.65 3.07
N THR A 43 5.69 6.05 3.28
CA THR A 43 6.24 7.27 2.69
C THR A 43 6.97 6.91 1.40
N GLY A 44 6.69 7.63 0.32
CA GLY A 44 7.38 7.51 -0.96
C GLY A 44 8.10 8.80 -1.33
N LYS A 45 9.22 8.70 -2.03
CA LYS A 45 9.90 9.83 -2.68
C LYS A 45 9.60 9.80 -4.17
N LEU A 46 9.32 10.99 -4.73
CA LEU A 46 9.18 11.14 -6.17
C LEU A 46 10.58 11.29 -6.80
N GLU A 47 10.81 10.53 -7.87
CA GLU A 47 12.00 10.63 -8.70
C GLU A 47 11.57 10.88 -10.15
N ALA A 48 12.44 11.51 -10.95
CA ALA A 48 12.09 11.74 -12.34
C ALA A 48 12.10 10.41 -13.10
N GLN A 49 11.12 10.23 -13.99
CA GLN A 49 11.02 9.02 -14.80
C GLN A 49 12.27 8.82 -15.68
N GLU A 50 12.82 9.92 -16.20
CA GLU A 50 14.00 9.90 -17.07
C GLU A 50 14.95 11.04 -16.69
N HIS A 51 16.25 10.73 -16.63
CA HIS A 51 17.31 11.69 -16.38
C HIS A 51 18.30 11.66 -17.55
N ALA A 52 18.37 12.74 -18.32
CA ALA A 52 19.36 12.90 -19.38
C ALA A 52 20.55 13.73 -18.89
N ARG A 53 21.74 13.11 -18.81
CA ARG A 53 22.99 13.85 -18.60
C ARG A 53 23.61 14.17 -19.95
N LEU A 54 23.55 15.45 -20.34
CA LEU A 54 24.13 15.92 -21.59
C LEU A 54 25.62 16.16 -21.41
N VAL A 55 26.42 15.61 -22.32
CA VAL A 55 27.87 15.81 -22.39
C VAL A 55 28.25 16.19 -23.80
N ALA A 56 29.23 17.09 -23.94
CA ALA A 56 29.78 17.45 -25.23
C ALA A 56 30.56 16.26 -25.82
N ARG A 57 30.30 15.91 -27.09
CA ARG A 57 31.02 14.84 -27.78
C ARG A 57 32.41 15.25 -28.28
N VAL A 58 32.61 16.54 -28.48
CA VAL A 58 33.85 17.11 -29.02
C VAL A 58 34.40 18.14 -28.04
N SER A 59 35.71 18.27 -28.00
CA SER A 59 36.39 19.36 -27.31
C SER A 59 36.26 20.64 -28.14
N GLY A 60 35.84 21.72 -27.50
CA GLY A 60 35.64 23.01 -28.14
C GLY A 60 35.12 24.04 -27.16
N TYR A 61 34.97 25.27 -27.65
CA TYR A 61 34.39 26.36 -26.88
C TYR A 61 32.89 26.41 -27.09
N LEU A 62 32.15 26.72 -26.02
CA LEU A 62 30.71 26.96 -26.12
C LEU A 62 30.49 28.26 -26.90
N HIS A 63 29.78 28.19 -28.01
CA HIS A 63 29.46 29.35 -28.84
C HIS A 63 28.17 30.02 -28.38
N GLN A 64 27.10 29.24 -28.22
CA GLN A 64 25.79 29.76 -27.85
C GLN A 64 24.95 28.74 -27.07
N GLN A 65 24.16 29.24 -26.13
CA GLN A 65 23.12 28.51 -25.40
C GLN A 65 21.74 28.98 -25.89
N PHE A 66 20.85 28.05 -26.20
CA PHE A 66 19.54 28.32 -26.83
C PHE A 66 18.35 28.19 -25.87
N TYR A 67 18.61 28.00 -24.58
CA TYR A 67 17.57 27.85 -23.56
C TYR A 67 17.88 28.70 -22.33
N SER A 68 16.84 29.03 -21.56
CA SER A 68 16.96 29.68 -20.25
C SER A 68 16.91 28.64 -19.13
N ASP A 69 17.57 28.91 -18.02
CA ASP A 69 17.59 27.99 -16.89
C ASP A 69 16.17 27.70 -16.37
N GLY A 70 15.83 26.42 -16.25
CA GLY A 70 14.49 25.96 -15.86
C GLY A 70 13.46 25.96 -16.98
N ALA A 71 13.83 26.31 -18.22
CA ALA A 71 12.91 26.25 -19.35
C ALA A 71 12.52 24.81 -19.71
N TYR A 72 11.27 24.64 -20.16
CA TYR A 72 10.80 23.37 -20.69
C TYR A 72 11.28 23.19 -22.13
N VAL A 73 12.00 22.10 -22.39
CA VAL A 73 12.58 21.78 -23.71
C VAL A 73 12.04 20.45 -24.21
N LYS A 74 11.89 20.32 -25.53
CA LYS A 74 11.41 19.10 -26.18
C LYS A 74 12.57 18.30 -26.74
N LYS A 75 12.31 17.02 -27.00
CA LYS A 75 13.26 16.15 -27.68
C LYS A 75 13.59 16.70 -29.07
N GLY A 76 14.87 16.89 -29.33
CA GLY A 76 15.37 17.38 -30.61
C GLY A 76 15.64 18.88 -30.65
N ASP A 77 15.27 19.63 -29.60
CA ASP A 77 15.61 21.04 -29.51
C ASP A 77 17.13 21.20 -29.39
N VAL A 78 17.67 22.18 -30.10
CA VAL A 78 19.08 22.55 -29.99
C VAL A 78 19.27 23.27 -28.67
N LEU A 79 20.13 22.73 -27.81
CA LEU A 79 20.38 23.31 -26.49
C LEU A 79 21.68 24.12 -26.47
N PHE A 80 22.71 23.61 -27.14
CA PHE A 80 24.05 24.21 -27.16
C PHE A 80 24.64 24.12 -28.57
N GLN A 81 25.35 25.17 -28.98
CA GLN A 81 26.22 25.14 -30.15
C GLN A 81 27.67 25.27 -29.70
N ILE A 82 28.50 24.34 -30.14
CA ILE A 82 29.94 24.32 -29.88
C ILE A 82 30.64 24.84 -31.14
N ASP A 83 31.69 25.63 -30.95
CA ASP A 83 32.53 26.11 -32.06
C ASP A 83 33.14 24.93 -32.83
N GLU A 84 32.87 24.88 -34.13
CA GLU A 84 33.28 23.80 -35.04
C GLU A 84 34.74 23.93 -35.50
N THR A 85 35.38 25.09 -35.30
CA THR A 85 36.75 25.37 -35.77
C THR A 85 37.77 24.31 -35.33
N PRO A 86 37.89 23.95 -34.04
CA PRO A 86 38.82 22.90 -33.62
C PRO A 86 38.46 21.52 -34.19
N TYR A 87 37.17 21.23 -34.37
CA TYR A 87 36.72 19.95 -34.93
C TYR A 87 37.08 19.81 -36.42
N LYS A 88 36.85 20.87 -37.21
CA LYS A 88 37.17 20.90 -38.64
C LYS A 88 38.68 20.74 -38.87
N LEU A 89 39.51 21.47 -38.11
CA LEU A 89 40.97 21.37 -38.17
C LEU A 89 41.49 19.95 -37.90
N ALA A 90 40.94 19.28 -36.87
CA ALA A 90 41.33 17.91 -36.54
C ALA A 90 40.89 16.89 -37.59
N SER A 91 39.71 17.09 -38.20
CA SER A 91 39.18 16.18 -39.21
C SER A 91 39.89 16.27 -40.57
N SER A 92 40.40 17.45 -40.93
CA SER A 92 41.12 17.66 -42.19
C SER A 92 42.56 17.12 -42.18
N LEU A 93 43.07 16.69 -41.03
CA LEU A 93 44.45 16.23 -40.86
C LEU A 93 44.60 14.70 -40.98
N ARG A 94 43.58 14.00 -41.49
CA ARG A 94 43.53 12.53 -41.62
C ARG A 94 43.26 12.13 -43.06
#